data_AF-A0A924IYB7-F1
#
_entry.id   AF-A0A924IYB7-F1
#
_cell.length_a   1.000
_cell.length_b   1.000
_cell.length_c   1.000
_cell.angle_alpha   90.00
_cell.angle_beta   90.00
_cell.angle_gamma   90.00
#
_symmetry.space_group_name_H-M   'P 1'
#
loop_
_entity.id
_entity.type
_entity.pdbx_description
1 polymer ?
#
loop_
_entity_poly.entity_id
_entity_poly.type
_entity_poly.pdbx_seq_one_letter_code
_entity_poly.pdbx_strand_id
1 'polypeptide(L)'
;MRVLFIFSLLVLSFAKSMNGYGQETPEEYSARLQAATISIYSGAALWGSTFIEQMNGNQEYDRLTKPRKELQAIISKKLKEFSKTEDISGSERLNTALLAFLNYESELVKTGFEPFEKLSANTSEEQMAACRERLKTEAAKERALTDALNDERRAYARKNGFSLEPPAEERKPISRPAPRAAPKTTVTPKPAQRPKDNEEREEEKKDEDKTMKTGKEKGKEKEKDDEDKDED
;
A
#
# COMPACT_ATOMS: atom_id res chain seq x y z
N MET A 1 62.63 13.34 34.28
CA MET A 1 62.17 12.16 33.51
C MET A 1 60.92 11.52 34.16
N ARG A 2 59.79 12.24 34.24
CA ARG A 2 58.51 11.68 34.77
C ARG A 2 57.30 11.98 33.87
N VAL A 3 57.48 12.74 32.79
CA VAL A 3 56.41 13.18 31.89
C VAL A 3 56.23 12.24 30.69
N LEU A 4 57.21 11.37 30.40
CA LEU A 4 57.18 10.42 29.29
C LEU A 4 56.38 9.13 29.55
N PHE A 5 55.96 8.86 30.81
CA PHE A 5 55.24 7.64 31.16
C PHE A 5 53.72 7.75 31.04
N ILE A 6 53.16 8.96 31.03
CA ILE A 6 51.70 9.18 31.01
C ILE A 6 51.14 9.13 29.58
N PHE A 7 51.95 9.47 28.57
CA PHE A 7 51.52 9.39 27.16
C PHE A 7 51.40 7.96 26.63
N SER A 8 52.13 6.99 27.20
CA SER A 8 52.07 5.59 26.75
C SER A 8 50.80 4.86 27.25
N LEU A 9 50.22 5.28 28.38
CA LEU A 9 48.99 4.69 28.94
C LEU A 9 47.70 5.22 28.30
N LEU A 10 47.73 6.40 27.67
CA LEU A 10 46.57 6.95 26.96
C LEU A 10 46.37 6.32 25.57
N VAL A 11 47.46 5.90 24.90
CA VAL A 11 47.39 5.29 23.56
C VAL A 11 46.91 3.83 23.62
N LEU A 12 47.18 3.09 24.70
CA LEU A 12 46.69 1.71 24.87
C LEU A 12 45.19 1.61 25.24
N SER A 13 44.53 2.72 25.59
CA SER A 13 43.11 2.72 25.96
C SER A 13 42.16 2.88 24.76
N PHE A 14 42.67 3.26 23.58
CA PHE A 14 41.87 3.35 22.35
C PHE A 14 41.81 2.05 21.53
N ALA A 15 42.69 1.08 21.81
CA ALA A 15 42.71 -0.19 21.05
C ALA A 15 41.64 -1.21 21.47
N LYS A 16 40.88 -0.95 22.55
CA LYS A 16 39.86 -1.89 23.08
C LYS A 16 38.41 -1.53 22.75
N SER A 17 38.16 -0.41 22.04
CA SER A 17 36.83 -0.06 21.51
C SER A 17 36.64 -0.40 20.03
N MET A 18 37.52 -1.22 19.45
CA MET A 18 37.22 -1.98 18.24
C MET A 18 36.65 -3.36 18.64
N ASN A 19 35.69 -3.36 19.57
CA ASN A 19 34.77 -4.47 19.68
C ASN A 19 34.03 -4.53 18.35
N GLY A 20 34.32 -5.57 17.56
CA GLY A 20 33.71 -5.80 16.28
C GLY A 20 32.21 -5.56 16.38
N TYR A 21 31.73 -4.58 15.63
CA TYR A 21 30.40 -4.67 15.07
C TYR A 21 30.40 -6.02 14.36
N GLY A 22 29.77 -7.03 14.99
CA GLY A 22 29.65 -8.35 14.39
C GLY A 22 29.11 -8.11 12.99
N GLN A 23 29.88 -8.50 11.97
CA GLN A 23 29.41 -8.37 10.61
C GLN A 23 28.07 -9.12 10.54
N GLU A 24 27.03 -8.41 10.10
CA GLU A 24 25.70 -8.98 9.95
C GLU A 24 25.82 -10.25 9.10
N THR A 25 25.35 -11.38 9.64
CA THR A 25 25.36 -12.64 8.91
C THR A 25 24.42 -12.57 7.71
N PRO A 26 24.65 -13.39 6.66
CA PRO A 26 23.72 -13.45 5.53
C PRO A 26 22.27 -13.71 5.93
N GLU A 27 22.04 -14.56 6.92
CA GLU A 27 20.74 -14.90 7.48
C GLU A 27 20.09 -13.72 8.19
N GLU A 28 20.84 -13.00 9.02
CA GLU A 28 20.37 -11.79 9.71
C GLU A 28 19.99 -10.70 8.69
N TYR A 29 20.82 -10.50 7.66
CA TYR A 29 20.53 -9.54 6.60
C TYR A 29 19.26 -9.93 5.83
N SER A 30 19.11 -11.20 5.48
CA SER A 30 17.90 -11.73 4.84
C SER A 30 16.65 -11.54 5.72
N ALA A 31 16.76 -11.79 7.02
CA ALA A 31 15.69 -11.57 7.98
C ALA A 31 15.30 -10.09 8.09
N ARG A 32 16.30 -9.18 8.10
CA ARG A 32 16.07 -7.72 8.11
C ARG A 32 15.33 -7.24 6.86
N LEU A 33 15.67 -7.78 5.69
CA LEU A 33 14.95 -7.52 4.45
C LEU A 33 13.51 -8.02 4.49
N GLN A 34 13.30 -9.23 5.03
CA GLN A 34 11.96 -9.79 5.18
C GLN A 34 11.11 -8.94 6.14
N ALA A 35 11.68 -8.52 7.27
CA ALA A 35 11.03 -7.62 8.22
C ALA A 35 10.64 -6.27 7.58
N ALA A 36 11.49 -5.74 6.68
CA ALA A 36 11.15 -4.53 5.94
C ALA A 36 9.91 -4.73 5.05
N THR A 37 9.85 -5.82 4.27
CA THR A 37 8.66 -6.12 3.45
C THR A 37 7.40 -6.35 4.29
N ILE A 38 7.51 -7.05 5.43
CA ILE A 38 6.39 -7.27 6.35
C ILE A 38 5.87 -5.93 6.89
N SER A 39 6.75 -5.00 7.25
CA SER A 39 6.34 -3.70 7.80
C SER A 39 5.55 -2.85 6.78
N ILE A 40 5.88 -2.96 5.50
CA ILE A 40 5.17 -2.27 4.41
C ILE A 40 3.78 -2.88 4.23
N TYR A 41 3.69 -4.21 4.12
CA TYR A 41 2.40 -4.89 4.03
C TYR A 41 1.51 -4.64 5.24
N SER A 42 2.09 -4.52 6.44
CA SER A 42 1.34 -4.16 7.64
C SER A 42 0.75 -2.75 7.55
N GLY A 43 1.52 -1.79 7.04
CA GLY A 43 1.03 -0.43 6.79
C GLY A 43 -0.03 -0.37 5.69
N ALA A 44 0.15 -1.12 4.60
CA ALA A 44 -0.84 -1.23 3.53
C ALA A 44 -2.14 -1.90 4.00
N ALA A 45 -2.04 -2.93 4.84
CA ALA A 45 -3.20 -3.58 5.45
C ALA A 45 -3.99 -2.62 6.35
N LEU A 46 -3.30 -1.79 7.15
CA LEU A 46 -3.96 -0.75 7.94
C LEU A 46 -4.73 0.22 7.06
N TRP A 47 -4.10 0.74 5.99
CA TRP A 47 -4.78 1.59 5.02
C TRP A 47 -6.00 0.89 4.40
N GLY A 48 -5.84 -0.37 3.96
CA GLY A 48 -6.91 -1.17 3.37
C GLY A 48 -8.09 -1.40 4.32
N SER A 49 -7.82 -1.64 5.61
CA SER A 49 -8.89 -1.74 6.62
C SER A 49 -9.66 -0.43 6.77
N THR A 50 -8.97 0.71 6.87
CA THR A 50 -9.63 2.02 6.94
C THR A 50 -10.45 2.31 5.68
N PHE A 51 -9.97 1.91 4.51
CA PHE A 51 -10.73 2.04 3.26
C PHE A 51 -12.02 1.22 3.26
N ILE A 52 -11.97 -0.03 3.70
CA ILE A 52 -13.16 -0.89 3.83
C ILE A 52 -14.16 -0.28 4.83
N GLU A 53 -13.68 0.27 5.95
CA GLU A 53 -14.53 0.98 6.92
C GLU A 53 -15.21 2.20 6.30
N GLN A 54 -14.48 3.01 5.53
CA GLN A 54 -15.07 4.20 4.88
C GLN A 54 -16.06 3.82 3.79
N MET A 55 -15.76 2.79 3.00
CA MET A 55 -16.64 2.31 1.93
C MET A 55 -18.00 1.83 2.47
N ASN A 56 -18.00 1.16 3.63
CA ASN A 56 -19.22 0.63 4.26
C ASN A 56 -19.88 1.61 5.24
N GLY A 57 -19.25 2.74 5.54
CA GLY A 57 -19.67 3.72 6.53
C GLY A 57 -20.09 5.05 5.92
N ASN A 58 -19.65 6.14 6.54
CA ASN A 58 -20.01 7.52 6.15
C ASN A 58 -19.28 8.03 4.91
N GLN A 59 -18.40 7.22 4.30
CA GLN A 59 -17.63 7.61 3.10
C GLN A 59 -16.75 8.86 3.33
N GLU A 60 -16.16 8.98 4.53
CA GLU A 60 -15.23 10.05 4.91
C GLU A 60 -13.80 9.67 4.52
N TYR A 61 -13.50 9.69 3.22
CA TYR A 61 -12.22 9.19 2.70
C TYR A 61 -10.99 10.03 3.08
N ASP A 62 -11.16 11.26 3.57
CA ASP A 62 -10.07 12.05 4.18
C ASP A 62 -9.37 11.29 5.33
N ARG A 63 -10.08 10.38 6.00
CA ARG A 63 -9.53 9.53 7.06
C ARG A 63 -8.42 8.58 6.58
N LEU A 64 -8.31 8.34 5.26
CA LEU A 64 -7.24 7.56 4.66
C LEU A 64 -5.88 8.27 4.69
N THR A 65 -5.87 9.60 4.84
CA THR A 65 -4.66 10.43 4.83
C THR A 65 -3.64 9.99 5.88
N LYS A 66 -4.10 9.72 7.11
CA LYS A 66 -3.22 9.36 8.22
C LYS A 66 -2.52 8.00 7.97
N PRO A 67 -3.23 6.87 7.76
CA PRO A 67 -2.57 5.60 7.51
C PRO A 67 -1.73 5.60 6.23
N ARG A 68 -2.13 6.37 5.19
CA ARG A 68 -1.29 6.53 3.98
C ARG A 68 0.04 7.22 4.31
N LYS A 69 0.02 8.32 5.08
CA LYS A 69 1.25 9.03 5.48
C LYS A 69 2.15 8.15 6.36
N GLU A 70 1.56 7.35 7.24
CA GLU A 70 2.31 6.38 8.07
C GLU A 70 3.00 5.33 7.18
N LEU A 71 2.29 4.77 6.19
CA LEU A 71 2.89 3.87 5.20
C LEU A 71 4.01 4.54 4.40
N GLN A 72 3.80 5.75 3.89
CA GLN A 72 4.82 6.52 3.17
C GLN A 72 6.08 6.74 4.03
N ALA A 73 5.91 7.01 5.33
CA ALA A 73 7.01 7.19 6.25
C ALA A 73 7.79 5.89 6.49
N ILE A 74 7.10 4.75 6.60
CA ILE A 74 7.73 3.42 6.69
C ILE A 74 8.59 3.18 5.43
N ILE A 75 8.01 3.35 4.24
CA ILE A 75 8.72 3.15 2.96
C ILE A 75 9.94 4.07 2.87
N SER A 76 9.77 5.35 3.16
CA SER A 76 10.85 6.35 3.10
C SER A 76 11.99 6.02 4.08
N LYS A 77 11.66 5.55 5.29
CA LYS A 77 12.64 5.08 6.27
C LYS A 77 13.42 3.88 5.73
N LYS A 78 12.74 2.91 5.12
CA LYS A 78 13.38 1.70 4.56
C LYS A 78 14.23 2.02 3.33
N LEU A 79 13.78 2.89 2.44
CA LEU A 79 14.62 3.39 1.33
C LEU A 79 15.93 4.01 1.84
N LYS A 80 15.86 4.85 2.86
CA LYS A 80 17.05 5.47 3.47
C LYS A 80 17.97 4.45 4.17
N GLU A 81 17.39 3.43 4.79
CA GLU A 81 18.14 2.34 5.45
C GLU A 81 18.91 1.50 4.43
N PHE A 82 18.25 1.02 3.37
CA PHE A 82 18.84 0.09 2.41
C PHE A 82 19.68 0.75 1.32
N SER A 83 19.44 2.03 1.00
CA SER A 83 20.30 2.80 0.07
C SER A 83 21.71 3.05 0.62
N LYS A 84 21.90 2.92 1.93
CA LYS A 84 23.19 3.09 2.60
C LYS A 84 23.82 1.77 3.04
N THR A 85 23.15 0.66 2.77
CA THR A 85 23.66 -0.65 3.15
C THR A 85 24.77 -1.03 2.17
N GLU A 86 25.96 -1.29 2.71
CA GLU A 86 27.08 -1.85 1.96
C GLU A 86 26.79 -3.29 1.52
N ASP A 87 27.60 -3.82 0.61
CA ASP A 87 27.46 -5.21 0.21
C ASP A 87 27.70 -6.15 1.40
N ILE A 88 26.73 -7.01 1.68
CA ILE A 88 26.82 -8.01 2.75
C ILE A 88 26.82 -9.36 2.08
N SER A 89 27.99 -10.00 2.03
CA SER A 89 28.18 -11.33 1.45
C SER A 89 27.66 -11.46 0.01
N GLY A 90 27.88 -10.42 -0.81
CA GLY A 90 27.46 -10.38 -2.21
C GLY A 90 25.94 -10.28 -2.38
N SER A 91 25.31 -9.42 -1.59
CA SER A 91 23.90 -9.06 -1.61
C SER A 91 23.54 -7.95 -2.60
N GLU A 92 24.49 -7.38 -3.35
CA GLU A 92 24.25 -6.26 -4.29
C GLU A 92 22.96 -6.39 -5.13
N ARG A 93 22.74 -7.56 -5.75
CA ARG A 93 21.54 -7.82 -6.56
C ARG A 93 20.25 -7.87 -5.73
N LEU A 94 20.32 -8.48 -4.56
CA LEU A 94 19.21 -8.55 -3.61
C LEU A 94 18.86 -7.14 -3.09
N ASN A 95 19.86 -6.33 -2.74
CA ASN A 95 19.63 -4.96 -2.30
C ASN A 95 19.05 -4.10 -3.44
N THR A 96 19.54 -4.29 -4.67
CA THR A 96 19.00 -3.62 -5.86
C THR A 96 17.53 -3.97 -6.11
N ALA A 97 17.17 -5.26 -6.05
CA ALA A 97 15.79 -5.70 -6.21
C ALA A 97 14.87 -5.16 -5.09
N LEU A 98 15.36 -5.12 -3.85
CA LEU A 98 14.62 -4.51 -2.74
C LEU A 98 14.40 -3.02 -2.99
N LEU A 99 15.43 -2.26 -3.38
CA LEU A 99 15.29 -0.83 -3.64
C LEU A 99 14.33 -0.56 -4.79
N ALA A 100 14.33 -1.39 -5.84
CA ALA A 100 13.34 -1.31 -6.91
C ALA A 100 11.91 -1.52 -6.40
N PHE A 101 11.69 -2.56 -5.57
CA PHE A 101 10.41 -2.80 -4.90
C PHE A 101 10.00 -1.60 -4.02
N LEU A 102 10.89 -1.10 -3.15
CA LEU A 102 10.58 0.01 -2.24
C LEU A 102 10.29 1.32 -2.97
N ASN A 103 11.00 1.61 -4.06
CA ASN A 103 10.72 2.79 -4.89
C ASN A 103 9.36 2.67 -5.56
N TYR A 104 9.02 1.48 -6.04
CA TYR A 104 7.69 1.23 -6.59
C TYR A 104 6.59 1.40 -5.54
N GLU A 105 6.75 0.84 -4.34
CA GLU A 105 5.80 1.03 -3.24
C GLU A 105 5.58 2.51 -2.92
N SER A 106 6.65 3.31 -2.93
CA SER A 106 6.55 4.76 -2.76
C SER A 106 5.71 5.45 -3.84
N GLU A 107 5.85 5.01 -5.10
CA GLU A 107 5.04 5.52 -6.20
C GLU A 107 3.60 5.00 -6.17
N LEU A 108 3.38 3.76 -5.71
CA LEU A 108 2.06 3.17 -5.52
C LEU A 108 1.24 3.97 -4.50
N VAL A 109 1.86 4.42 -3.41
CA VAL A 109 1.17 5.28 -2.43
C VAL A 109 0.63 6.57 -3.08
N LYS A 110 1.41 7.20 -3.95
CA LYS A 110 1.00 8.45 -4.63
C LYS A 110 -0.04 8.19 -5.72
N THR A 111 0.19 7.17 -6.54
CA THR A 111 -0.59 6.94 -7.76
C THR A 111 -1.85 6.13 -7.50
N GLY A 112 -1.78 5.17 -6.59
CA GLY A 112 -2.86 4.24 -6.24
C GLY A 112 -3.65 4.64 -5.01
N PHE A 113 -3.01 5.11 -3.93
CA PHE A 113 -3.71 5.29 -2.64
C PHE A 113 -4.25 6.72 -2.47
N GLU A 114 -3.43 7.73 -2.75
CA GLU A 114 -3.82 9.14 -2.62
C GLU A 114 -5.10 9.54 -3.39
N PRO A 115 -5.41 9.02 -4.59
CA PRO A 115 -6.66 9.37 -5.27
C PRO A 115 -7.92 9.05 -4.47
N PHE A 116 -7.90 8.05 -3.59
CA PHE A 116 -9.04 7.72 -2.75
C PHE A 116 -9.35 8.80 -1.71
N GLU A 117 -8.34 9.56 -1.26
CA GLU A 117 -8.52 10.66 -0.30
C GLU A 117 -9.36 11.80 -0.87
N LYS A 118 -9.46 11.89 -2.21
CA LYS A 118 -10.24 12.93 -2.90
C LYS A 118 -11.70 12.54 -3.10
N LEU A 119 -12.07 11.33 -2.71
CA LEU A 119 -13.44 10.83 -2.83
C LEU A 119 -14.29 11.33 -1.65
N SER A 120 -15.60 11.29 -1.84
CA SER A 120 -16.61 11.70 -0.87
C SER A 120 -17.91 10.93 -1.10
N ALA A 121 -18.91 11.13 -0.24
CA ALA A 121 -20.23 10.54 -0.40
C ALA A 121 -20.94 10.88 -1.72
N ASN A 122 -20.53 11.98 -2.39
CA ASN A 122 -21.09 12.40 -3.68
C ASN A 122 -20.30 11.87 -4.89
N THR A 123 -19.31 11.02 -4.66
CA THR A 123 -18.47 10.45 -5.73
C THR A 123 -19.29 9.49 -6.57
N SER A 124 -19.20 9.63 -7.89
CA SER A 124 -19.86 8.71 -8.82
C SER A 124 -19.25 7.31 -8.76
N GLU A 125 -20.05 6.29 -9.09
CA GLU A 125 -19.56 4.90 -9.18
C GLU A 125 -18.43 4.78 -10.22
N GLU A 126 -18.46 5.58 -11.28
CA GLU A 126 -17.44 5.63 -12.33
C GLU A 126 -16.09 6.10 -11.78
N GLN A 127 -16.06 7.16 -10.96
CA GLN A 127 -14.84 7.65 -10.32
C GLN A 127 -14.29 6.62 -9.32
N MET A 128 -15.16 5.98 -8.55
CA MET A 128 -14.76 4.91 -7.64
C MET A 128 -14.18 3.70 -8.40
N ALA A 129 -14.84 3.28 -9.48
CA ALA A 129 -14.38 2.21 -10.34
C ALA A 129 -13.01 2.51 -10.97
N ALA A 130 -12.79 3.75 -11.43
CA ALA A 130 -11.51 4.18 -11.97
C ALA A 130 -10.38 4.07 -10.93
N CYS A 131 -10.65 4.41 -9.66
CA CYS A 131 -9.67 4.25 -8.59
C CYS A 131 -9.37 2.77 -8.31
N ARG A 132 -10.39 1.90 -8.29
CA ARG A 132 -10.22 0.46 -8.07
C ARG A 132 -9.46 -0.23 -9.22
N GLU A 133 -9.78 0.09 -10.46
CA GLU A 133 -9.07 -0.47 -11.63
C GLU A 133 -7.61 0.01 -11.67
N ARG A 134 -7.32 1.22 -11.18
CA ARG A 134 -5.93 1.67 -11.00
C ARG A 134 -5.19 0.79 -9.99
N LEU A 135 -5.74 0.56 -8.79
CA LEU A 135 -5.11 -0.32 -7.81
C LEU A 135 -4.88 -1.74 -8.35
N LYS A 136 -5.83 -2.27 -9.10
CA LYS A 136 -5.71 -3.60 -9.74
C LYS A 136 -4.58 -3.63 -10.78
N THR A 137 -4.43 -2.57 -11.55
CA THR A 137 -3.33 -2.42 -12.53
C THR A 137 -1.98 -2.36 -11.82
N GLU A 138 -1.89 -1.59 -10.74
CA GLU A 138 -0.68 -1.50 -9.93
C GLU A 138 -0.36 -2.82 -9.20
N ALA A 139 -1.36 -3.56 -8.71
CA ALA A 139 -1.15 -4.86 -8.07
C ALA A 139 -0.45 -5.88 -8.99
N ALA A 140 -0.69 -5.80 -10.31
CA ALA A 140 0.01 -6.64 -11.28
C ALA A 140 1.51 -6.30 -11.38
N LYS A 141 1.88 -5.02 -11.34
CA LYS A 141 3.28 -4.58 -11.37
C LYS A 141 4.00 -4.86 -10.06
N GLU A 142 3.31 -4.64 -8.93
CA GLU A 142 3.79 -4.99 -7.59
C GLU A 142 4.16 -6.47 -7.51
N ARG A 143 3.29 -7.33 -8.04
CA ARG A 143 3.51 -8.77 -8.07
C ARG A 143 4.79 -9.14 -8.82
N ALA A 144 5.04 -8.53 -9.98
CA ALA A 144 6.24 -8.79 -10.76
C ALA A 144 7.52 -8.42 -9.98
N LEU A 145 7.51 -7.28 -9.28
CA LEU A 145 8.64 -6.84 -8.44
C LEU A 145 8.82 -7.72 -7.20
N THR A 146 7.72 -8.17 -6.60
CA THR A 146 7.73 -9.10 -5.46
C THR A 146 8.31 -10.45 -5.87
N ASP A 147 7.92 -10.97 -7.04
CA ASP A 147 8.45 -12.22 -7.58
C ASP A 147 9.96 -12.09 -7.86
N ALA A 148 10.40 -10.99 -8.48
CA ALA A 148 11.82 -10.71 -8.71
C ALA A 148 12.62 -10.60 -7.41
N LEU A 149 12.09 -9.91 -6.39
CA LEU A 149 12.72 -9.82 -5.07
C LEU A 149 12.86 -11.21 -4.42
N ASN A 150 11.82 -12.04 -4.53
CA ASN A 150 11.85 -13.39 -3.99
C ASN A 150 12.83 -14.31 -4.73
N ASP A 151 12.99 -14.14 -6.04
CA ASP A 151 14.03 -14.82 -6.81
C ASP A 151 15.44 -14.46 -6.33
N GLU A 152 15.70 -13.17 -6.13
CA GLU A 152 17.00 -12.70 -5.61
C GLU A 152 17.24 -13.16 -4.17
N ARG A 153 16.21 -13.21 -3.32
CA ARG A 153 16.32 -13.80 -1.96
C ARG A 153 16.74 -15.25 -2.03
N ARG A 154 16.10 -16.06 -2.88
CA ARG A 154 16.45 -17.47 -3.09
C ARG A 154 17.87 -17.63 -3.65
N ALA A 155 18.28 -16.78 -4.59
CA ALA A 155 19.64 -16.80 -5.13
C ALA A 155 20.68 -16.47 -4.05
N TYR A 156 20.45 -15.43 -3.26
CA TYR A 156 21.30 -15.02 -2.16
C TYR A 156 21.40 -16.09 -1.07
N ALA A 157 20.29 -16.72 -0.68
CA ALA A 157 20.27 -17.81 0.28
C ALA A 157 21.09 -19.02 -0.18
N ARG A 158 20.90 -19.45 -1.45
CA ARG A 158 21.70 -20.54 -2.05
C ARG A 158 23.19 -20.20 -2.09
N LYS A 159 23.55 -18.97 -2.45
CA LYS A 159 24.94 -18.51 -2.52
C LYS A 159 25.64 -18.55 -1.15
N ASN A 160 24.89 -18.27 -0.09
CA ASN A 160 25.41 -18.17 1.27
C ASN A 160 25.15 -19.42 2.13
N GLY A 161 24.61 -20.50 1.54
CA GLY A 161 24.48 -21.80 2.21
C GLY A 161 23.36 -21.88 3.25
N PHE A 162 22.34 -21.01 3.20
CA PHE A 162 21.21 -21.04 4.12
C PHE A 162 19.87 -21.30 3.42
N SER A 163 18.89 -21.79 4.19
CA SER A 163 17.53 -22.07 3.70
C SER A 163 16.57 -20.95 4.09
N LEU A 164 15.66 -20.61 3.18
CA LEU A 164 14.55 -19.69 3.43
C LEU A 164 13.28 -20.40 3.92
N GLU A 165 13.32 -21.71 4.14
CA GLU A 165 12.15 -22.43 4.66
C GLU A 165 11.72 -21.87 6.02
N PRO A 166 10.42 -21.62 6.24
CA PRO A 166 9.92 -21.38 7.59
C PRO A 166 10.17 -22.64 8.43
N PRO A 167 10.48 -22.52 9.74
CA PRO A 167 10.70 -23.68 10.60
C PRO A 167 9.55 -24.68 10.47
N ALA A 168 9.88 -25.95 10.20
CA ALA A 168 8.91 -26.99 9.87
C ALA A 168 7.89 -27.33 10.99
N GLU A 169 8.02 -26.74 12.19
CA GLU A 169 7.31 -27.18 13.39
C GLU A 169 5.90 -26.60 13.62
N GLU A 170 5.42 -25.66 12.79
CA GLU A 170 4.04 -25.11 12.95
C GLU A 170 3.03 -25.59 11.91
N ARG A 171 3.38 -26.60 11.09
CA ARG A 171 2.39 -27.31 10.27
C ARG A 171 1.76 -28.47 11.03
N LYS A 172 1.28 -28.23 12.26
CA LYS A 172 0.14 -29.05 12.71
C LYS A 172 -1.01 -28.69 11.78
N PRO A 173 -1.60 -29.64 11.04
CA PRO A 173 -2.78 -29.35 10.25
C PRO A 173 -3.80 -28.72 11.20
N ILE A 174 -4.11 -27.44 11.00
CA ILE A 174 -5.29 -26.84 11.60
C ILE A 174 -6.41 -27.69 11.06
N SER A 175 -6.88 -28.63 11.89
CA SER A 175 -8.07 -29.40 11.63
C SER A 175 -9.16 -28.35 11.54
N ARG A 176 -9.46 -27.92 10.31
CA ARG A 176 -10.47 -26.92 10.02
C ARG A 176 -11.73 -27.49 10.69
N PRO A 177 -12.29 -26.87 11.74
CA PRO A 177 -13.52 -27.38 12.31
C PRO A 177 -14.49 -27.48 11.14
N ALA A 178 -15.07 -28.67 10.97
CA ALA A 178 -15.99 -28.95 9.87
C ALA A 178 -16.97 -27.78 9.77
N PRO A 179 -17.28 -27.29 8.55
CA PRO A 179 -18.17 -26.16 8.38
C PRO A 179 -19.42 -26.43 9.20
N ARG A 180 -19.64 -25.60 10.24
CA ARG A 180 -20.80 -25.71 11.12
C ARG A 180 -22.01 -25.65 10.19
N ALA A 181 -22.72 -26.77 10.06
CA ALA A 181 -23.88 -26.85 9.20
C ALA A 181 -24.77 -25.64 9.52
N ALA A 182 -25.02 -24.82 8.49
CA ALA A 182 -25.91 -23.69 8.63
C ALA A 182 -27.22 -24.21 9.25
N PRO A 183 -27.76 -23.56 10.30
CA PRO A 183 -29.05 -23.96 10.83
C PRO A 183 -30.05 -23.92 9.67
N LYS A 184 -30.67 -25.08 9.39
CA LYS A 184 -31.74 -25.18 8.40
C LYS A 184 -32.84 -24.21 8.83
N THR A 185 -32.89 -23.05 8.21
CA THR A 185 -34.03 -22.14 8.32
C THR A 185 -35.19 -22.81 7.63
N THR A 186 -36.04 -23.46 8.43
CA THR A 186 -37.39 -23.85 8.01
C THR A 186 -38.15 -22.56 7.73
N VAL A 187 -38.12 -22.11 6.47
CA VAL A 187 -39.00 -21.04 5.99
C VAL A 187 -40.39 -21.63 5.91
N THR A 188 -41.19 -21.42 6.96
CA THR A 188 -42.63 -21.66 6.91
C THR A 188 -43.21 -20.73 5.83
N PRO A 189 -43.85 -21.24 4.77
CA PRO A 189 -44.44 -20.39 3.75
C PRO A 189 -45.55 -19.54 4.37
N LYS A 190 -45.39 -18.22 4.30
CA LYS A 190 -46.41 -17.24 4.66
C LYS A 190 -47.64 -17.49 3.75
N PRO A 191 -48.85 -17.66 4.31
CA PRO A 191 -50.05 -17.85 3.49
C PRO A 191 -50.26 -16.63 2.59
N ALA A 192 -50.46 -16.90 1.30
CA ALA A 192 -50.76 -15.90 0.28
C ALA A 192 -52.01 -15.11 0.68
N GLN A 193 -51.83 -13.82 0.99
CA GLN A 193 -52.96 -12.90 1.09
C GLN A 193 -53.42 -12.59 -0.33
N ARG A 194 -54.66 -13.02 -0.61
CA ARG A 194 -55.45 -12.67 -1.79
C ARG A 194 -55.46 -11.14 -1.95
N PRO A 195 -55.11 -10.58 -3.13
CA PRO A 195 -55.37 -9.17 -3.39
C PRO A 195 -56.88 -8.95 -3.35
N LYS A 196 -57.31 -8.01 -2.50
CA LYS A 196 -58.65 -7.45 -2.59
C LYS A 196 -58.65 -6.45 -3.74
N ASP A 197 -59.67 -6.61 -4.57
CA ASP A 197 -60.07 -5.73 -5.64
C ASP A 197 -60.03 -4.27 -5.14
N ASN A 198 -59.26 -3.43 -5.83
CA ASN A 198 -59.38 -1.99 -5.70
C ASN A 198 -59.94 -1.47 -7.03
N GLU A 199 -61.24 -1.23 -6.93
CA GLU A 199 -62.15 -0.59 -7.86
C GLU A 199 -61.64 0.80 -8.25
N GLU A 200 -61.77 1.08 -9.54
CA GLU A 200 -62.00 2.38 -10.17
C GLU A 200 -61.48 3.65 -9.47
N ARG A 201 -60.50 4.30 -10.11
CA ARG A 201 -60.56 5.75 -10.26
C ARG A 201 -59.95 6.19 -11.58
N GLU A 202 -60.84 6.43 -12.54
CA GLU A 202 -60.59 7.33 -13.66
C GLU A 202 -60.26 8.73 -13.12
N GLU A 203 -59.17 9.33 -13.59
CA GLU A 203 -59.11 10.78 -13.74
C GLU A 203 -58.15 11.11 -14.89
N GLU A 204 -58.79 11.36 -16.02
CA GLU A 204 -58.36 12.06 -17.21
C GLU A 204 -57.91 13.49 -16.87
N LYS A 205 -56.74 13.95 -17.37
CA LYS A 205 -56.59 15.18 -18.17
C LYS A 205 -55.13 15.64 -18.43
N LYS A 206 -54.89 15.83 -19.73
CA LYS A 206 -54.28 16.99 -20.43
C LYS A 206 -52.80 17.32 -20.23
N ASP A 207 -52.05 17.04 -21.30
CA ASP A 207 -51.50 18.02 -22.26
C ASP A 207 -51.09 19.44 -21.80
N GLU A 208 -50.04 19.92 -22.47
CA GLU A 208 -49.37 21.23 -22.42
C GLU A 208 -48.23 21.30 -21.39
N ASP A 209 -47.01 21.73 -21.68
CA ASP A 209 -46.54 22.68 -22.68
C ASP A 209 -45.04 22.41 -22.94
N LYS A 210 -44.65 22.37 -24.22
CA LYS A 210 -43.28 22.19 -24.69
C LYS A 210 -42.89 23.49 -25.39
N THR A 211 -42.50 24.49 -24.63
CA THR A 211 -41.99 25.76 -25.17
C THR A 211 -40.48 25.87 -25.04
N MET A 212 -39.88 26.18 -26.18
CA MET A 212 -38.47 26.48 -26.41
C MET A 212 -37.98 27.70 -25.59
N LYS A 213 -36.69 27.73 -25.22
CA LYS A 213 -35.85 28.88 -25.56
C LYS A 213 -34.34 28.64 -25.47
N THR A 214 -33.71 29.04 -26.57
CA THR A 214 -32.32 29.29 -26.90
C THR A 214 -31.61 30.36 -26.03
N GLY A 215 -30.29 30.19 -25.89
CA GLY A 215 -29.26 31.22 -25.66
C GLY A 215 -27.95 30.49 -25.32
N LYS A 216 -26.85 30.46 -26.10
CA LYS A 216 -26.11 31.45 -26.91
C LYS A 216 -25.69 32.69 -26.13
N GLU A 217 -24.49 32.65 -25.54
CA GLU A 217 -23.49 33.75 -25.49
C GLU A 217 -22.15 33.16 -25.02
N LYS A 218 -21.12 33.13 -25.87
CA LYS A 218 -20.06 34.14 -26.07
C LYS A 218 -19.04 34.23 -24.93
N GLY A 219 -17.84 33.72 -25.22
CA GLY A 219 -16.63 34.53 -25.28
C GLY A 219 -15.91 34.86 -23.97
N LYS A 220 -14.66 34.38 -23.85
CA LYS A 220 -13.54 35.31 -23.57
C LYS A 220 -12.21 34.70 -23.99
N GLU A 221 -11.65 35.29 -25.05
CA GLU A 221 -10.22 35.33 -25.31
C GLU A 221 -9.48 36.05 -24.16
N LYS A 222 -8.27 35.57 -23.89
CA LYS A 222 -7.10 36.29 -23.34
C LYS A 222 -5.93 35.40 -23.74
N GLU A 223 -5.24 35.62 -24.86
CA GLU A 223 -4.36 36.72 -25.23
C GLU A 223 -3.34 37.12 -24.14
N LYS A 224 -2.06 36.83 -24.46
CA LYS A 224 -0.80 37.46 -24.02
C LYS A 224 -0.42 37.33 -22.53
N ASP A 225 0.84 37.19 -22.15
CA ASP A 225 2.02 37.90 -22.64
C ASP A 225 3.28 37.03 -22.72
N ASP A 226 4.11 37.42 -23.67
CA ASP A 226 5.54 37.16 -23.76
C ASP A 226 6.28 37.58 -22.47
N GLU A 227 7.27 36.82 -22.03
CA GLU A 227 8.43 37.42 -21.38
C GLU A 227 9.67 36.56 -21.68
N ASP A 228 10.36 36.96 -22.74
CA ASP A 228 11.79 36.76 -22.92
C ASP A 228 12.53 37.28 -21.69
N LYS A 229 13.40 36.46 -21.10
CA LYS A 229 14.55 36.94 -20.34
C LYS A 229 15.78 36.14 -20.74
N ASP A 230 16.51 36.78 -21.63
CA ASP A 230 17.94 36.63 -21.90
C ASP A 230 18.80 36.83 -20.64
N GLU A 231 19.98 36.16 -20.68
CA GLU A 231 21.28 36.53 -20.07
C GLU A 231 21.37 36.53 -18.52
N ASP A 232 22.33 35.89 -17.84
CA ASP A 232 23.77 35.68 -18.08
C ASP A 232 24.25 34.21 -18.06
#